data_AF-A0A9D2LJC5-F1
#
_entry.id   AF-A0A9D2LJC5-F1
#
_cell.length_a   1.000
_cell.length_b   1.000
_cell.length_c   1.000
_cell.angle_alpha   90.00
_cell.angle_beta   90.00
_cell.angle_gamma   90.00
#
_symmetry.space_group_name_H-M   'P 1'
#
loop_
_entity.id
_entity.type
_entity.pdbx_description
1 polymer ?
#
loop_
_entity_poly.entity_id
_entity_poly.type
_entity_poly.pdbx_seq_one_letter_code
_entity_poly.pdbx_strand_id
1 'polypeptide(L)' 'MWIAEQWRDYELLDCGGGEKLERWGDQYLVRPDPQAIWASPRKNPAWKRAGGRYLRSQSGGGHWEKKALPESWK' A
#
# COMPACT_ATOMS: atom_id res chain seq x y z
N MET A 1 -15.92 -10.81 16.25
CA MET A 1 -15.15 -10.03 15.25
C MET A 1 -13.75 -9.87 15.82
N TRP A 2 -12.72 -10.30 15.10
CA TRP A 2 -11.32 -10.20 15.55
C TRP A 2 -10.69 -8.98 14.90
N ILE A 3 -10.00 -8.15 15.67
CA ILE A 3 -9.35 -6.92 15.20
C ILE A 3 -7.87 -7.03 15.53
N ALA A 4 -7.02 -6.79 14.53
CA ALA A 4 -5.57 -6.80 14.70
C ALA A 4 -5.08 -5.34 14.75
N GLU A 5 -5.09 -4.75 15.94
CA GLU A 5 -4.78 -3.32 16.16
C GLU A 5 -3.41 -3.07 16.82
N GLN A 6 -2.73 -4.12 17.30
CA GLN A 6 -1.48 -4.00 18.05
C GLN A 6 -0.21 -4.12 17.19
N TRP A 7 -0.33 -3.89 15.89
CA TRP A 7 0.84 -3.87 15.00
C TRP A 7 1.66 -2.61 15.28
N ARG A 8 2.97 -2.77 15.48
CA ARG A 8 3.90 -1.65 15.69
C ARG A 8 4.45 -1.13 14.37
N ASP A 9 4.82 -2.07 13.51
CA ASP A 9 5.53 -1.78 12.26
C ASP A 9 4.59 -1.69 11.06
N TYR A 10 3.32 -2.10 11.20
CA TYR A 10 2.35 -2.07 10.11
C TYR A 10 1.16 -1.18 10.43
N GLU A 11 0.77 -0.37 9.46
CA GLU A 11 -0.44 0.45 9.54
C GLU A 11 -1.11 0.57 8.17
N LEU A 12 -2.42 0.35 8.13
CA LEU A 12 -3.25 0.65 6.96
C LEU A 12 -3.72 2.11 7.07
N LEU A 13 -3.16 3.00 6.25
CA LEU A 13 -3.39 4.44 6.37
C LEU A 13 -4.63 4.91 5.61
N ASP A 14 -4.87 4.34 4.43
CA ASP A 14 -5.98 4.73 3.55
C ASP A 14 -6.28 3.58 2.58
N CYS A 15 -7.52 3.48 2.12
CA CYS A 15 -7.95 2.49 1.14
C CYS A 15 -9.17 3.02 0.38
N GLY A 16 -9.24 2.70 -0.91
CA GLY A 16 -10.32 3.10 -1.80
C GLY A 16 -9.88 3.28 -3.24
N GLY A 17 -10.85 3.21 -4.17
CA GLY A 17 -10.60 3.23 -5.61
C GLY A 17 -9.78 2.03 -6.08
N GLY A 18 -9.99 0.86 -5.45
CA GLY A 18 -9.32 -0.40 -5.79
C GLY A 18 -7.87 -0.51 -5.30
N GLU A 19 -7.44 0.36 -4.39
CA GLU A 19 -6.08 0.40 -3.87
C GLU A 19 -6.04 0.66 -2.36
N LYS A 20 -4.91 0.33 -1.75
CA LYS A 20 -4.61 0.65 -0.36
C LYS A 20 -3.21 1.24 -0.20
N LEU A 21 -3.09 2.09 0.80
CA LEU A 21 -1.88 2.73 1.25
C LEU A 21 -1.49 2.16 2.62
N GLU A 22 -0.29 1.61 2.67
CA GLU A 22 0.23 0.90 3.84
C GLU A 22 1.56 1.52 4.27
N ARG A 23 1.78 1.57 5.58
CA ARG A 23 3.06 1.92 6.19
C ARG A 23 3.66 0.67 6.81
N TRP A 24 4.91 0.39 6.46
CA TRP A 24 5.73 -0.70 6.97
C TRP A 24 7.02 -0.12 7.53
N GLY A 25 7.10 0.07 8.84
CA GLY A 25 8.15 0.86 9.49
C GLY A 25 8.17 2.28 8.91
N ASP A 26 9.27 2.61 8.23
CA ASP A 26 9.48 3.89 7.52
C ASP A 26 9.05 3.88 6.05
N GLN A 27 8.66 2.71 5.54
CA GLN A 27 8.33 2.51 4.13
C GLN A 27 6.83 2.71 3.88
N TYR A 28 6.51 3.42 2.81
CA TYR A 28 5.12 3.60 2.36
C TYR A 28 4.90 2.83 1.07
N LEU A 29 3.89 1.97 1.06
CA LEU A 29 3.56 1.10 -0.06
C LEU A 29 2.15 1.36 -0.57
N VAL A 30 1.98 1.30 -1.88
CA VAL A 30 0.66 1.27 -2.50
C VAL A 30 0.45 -0.08 -3.17
N ARG A 31 -0.62 -0.77 -2.78
CA ARG A 31 -0.99 -2.07 -3.35
C ARG A 31 -2.42 -2.06 -3.91
N PRO A 32 -2.70 -2.82 -4.98
CA PRO A 32 -4.07 -3.07 -5.43
C PRO A 32 -4.84 -3.81 -4.34
N ASP A 33 -6.03 -3.31 -4.04
CA ASP A 33 -7.00 -3.98 -3.16
C ASP A 33 -8.36 -3.96 -3.86
N PRO A 34 -8.71 -5.03 -4.61
CA PRO A 34 -9.94 -5.07 -5.40
C PRO A 34 -11.21 -5.02 -4.53
N GLN A 35 -11.10 -5.24 -3.21
CA GLN A 35 -12.23 -5.16 -2.29
C GLN A 35 -12.46 -3.74 -1.77
N ALA A 36 -11.48 -2.85 -1.88
CA ALA A 36 -11.58 -1.44 -1.52
C ALA A 36 -12.34 -0.63 -2.59
N ILE A 37 -13.60 -0.98 -2.82
CA ILE A 37 -14.44 -0.47 -3.92
C ILE A 37 -14.98 0.94 -3.69
N TRP A 38 -14.90 1.47 -2.46
CA TRP A 38 -15.37 2.81 -2.14
C TRP A 38 -14.42 3.88 -2.67
N ALA A 39 -14.96 5.06 -2.98
CA ALA A 39 -14.15 6.19 -3.40
C ALA A 39 -13.35 6.75 -2.20
N SER A 40 -12.03 6.85 -2.34
CA SER A 40 -11.18 7.59 -1.39
C SER A 40 -10.69 8.88 -2.06
N PRO A 41 -10.78 10.03 -1.39
CA PRO A 41 -10.20 11.28 -1.89
C PRO A 41 -8.67 11.28 -1.86
N ARG A 42 -8.02 10.22 -1.32
CA ARG A 42 -6.56 10.05 -1.25
C ARG A 42 -5.85 11.28 -0.71
N LYS A 43 -6.39 11.84 0.39
CA LYS A 43 -5.88 13.08 1.02
C LYS A 43 -4.49 12.90 1.63
N ASN A 44 -4.13 11.66 1.99
CA ASN A 44 -2.83 11.39 2.59
C ASN A 44 -1.70 11.64 1.58
N PRO A 45 -0.74 12.56 1.85
CA PRO A 45 0.36 12.83 0.92
C PRO A 45 1.23 11.60 0.65
N ALA A 46 1.20 10.58 1.54
CA ALA A 46 1.87 9.29 1.37
C ALA A 46 1.50 8.58 0.06
N TRP A 47 0.31 8.81 -0.52
CA TRP A 47 -0.05 8.29 -1.83
C TRP A 47 0.91 8.72 -2.95
N LYS A 48 1.47 9.94 -2.87
CA LYS A 48 2.39 10.49 -3.88
C LYS A 48 3.86 10.19 -3.60
N ARG A 49 4.22 10.04 -2.31
CA ARG A 49 5.60 9.76 -1.84
C ARG A 49 5.85 8.29 -1.51
N ALA A 50 4.93 7.40 -1.86
CA ALA A 50 5.09 5.97 -1.65
C ALA A 50 6.42 5.50 -2.23
N GLY A 51 7.20 4.78 -1.42
CA GLY A 51 8.49 4.24 -1.82
C GLY A 51 8.33 3.14 -2.86
N GLY A 52 7.21 2.43 -2.84
CA GLY A 52 6.89 1.42 -3.84
C GLY A 52 5.40 1.32 -4.15
N ARG A 53 5.10 1.03 -5.42
CA ARG A 53 3.76 0.73 -5.90
C ARG A 53 3.77 -0.62 -6.60
N TYR A 54 2.84 -1.50 -6.22
CA TYR A 54 2.67 -2.77 -6.92
C TYR A 54 1.70 -2.59 -8.08
N LEU A 55 2.18 -2.81 -9.30
CA LEU A 55 1.37 -2.76 -10.51
C LEU A 55 0.99 -4.19 -10.91
N ARG A 56 -0.31 -4.49 -10.89
CA ARG A 56 -0.84 -5.79 -11.29
C ARG A 56 -0.78 -5.93 -12.81
N SER A 57 -0.30 -7.07 -13.29
CA SER A 57 -0.37 -7.41 -14.72
C SER A 57 -1.74 -7.99 -15.07
N GLN A 58 -2.17 -7.77 -16.31
CA GLN A 58 -3.38 -8.41 -16.87
C GLN A 58 -3.19 -9.92 -17.07
N SER A 59 -1.96 -10.39 -17.31
CA SER A 59 -1.63 -11.81 -17.53
C SER A 59 -1.40 -12.62 -16.25
N GLY A 60 -1.62 -12.01 -15.07
CA GLY A 60 -1.30 -12.60 -13.77
C GLY A 60 0.06 -12.12 -13.23
N GLY A 61 0.15 -12.04 -11.91
CA GLY A 61 1.30 -11.43 -11.24
C GLY A 61 1.31 -9.90 -11.31
N GLY A 62 2.51 -9.32 -11.29
CA GLY A 62 2.72 -7.89 -11.22
C GLY A 62 4.15 -7.57 -10.82
N HIS A 63 4.51 -6.30 -10.90
CA HIS A 63 5.85 -5.84 -10.56
C HIS A 63 5.79 -4.66 -9.61
N TRP A 64 6.90 -4.42 -8.93
CA TRP A 64 7.07 -3.26 -8.07
C TRP A 64 7.75 -2.14 -8.85
N GLU A 65 7.09 -0.98 -8.92
CA GLU A 65 7.78 0.28 -9.21
C GLU A 65 8.37 0.80 -7.90
N LYS A 66 9.70 0.75 -7.78
CA LYS A 66 10.44 1.19 -6.60
C LYS A 66 11.01 2.59 -6.87
N LYS A 67 10.72 3.55 -6.00
CA LYS A 67 11.39 4.86 -5.94
C LYS A 67 12.47 4.89 -4.88
N ALA A 68 12.13 4.51 -3.66
CA ALA A 68 12.99 4.67 -2.48
C ALA A 68 12.94 3.46 -1.55
N LEU A 69 12.48 2.30 -2.04
CA LEU A 69 12.48 1.08 -1.24
C LEU A 69 13.89 0.54 -1.05
N PRO A 70 14.20 -0.05 0.12
CA PRO A 70 15.44 -0.77 0.30
C PRO A 70 15.53 -1.97 -0.66
N GLU A 71 16.75 -2.38 -1.00
CA GLU A 71 16.98 -3.56 -1.84
C GLU A 71 16.44 -4.84 -1.20
N SER A 72 16.53 -4.94 0.13
CA SER A 72 16.02 -6.05 0.93
C SER A 72 15.39 -5.58 2.24
N TRP A 73 14.48 -6.40 2.76
CA TRP A 73 13.88 -6.22 4.07
C TRP A 73 14.76 -6.93 5.10
N LYS A 74 14.95 -6.31 6.27
CA LYS A 74 15.71 -6.88 7.40
C LYS A 74 14.77 -7.43 8.45
#